data_AF-A0AAU6C2S2-F1
#
_entry.id   AF-A0AAU6C2S2-F1
#
_cell.length_a   1.000
_cell.length_b   1.000
_cell.length_c   1.000
_cell.angle_alpha   90.00
_cell.angle_beta   90.00
_cell.angle_gamma   90.00
#
_symmetry.space_group_name_H-M   'P 1'
#
loop_
_entity.id
_entity.type
_entity.pdbx_description
1 polymer ?
#
loop_
_entity_poly.entity_id
_entity_poly.type
_entity_poly.pdbx_seq_one_letter_code
_entity_poly.pdbx_strand_id
1 'polypeptide(L)'
;MDTGRPQSARMYDYFLGGKDNYPVDWGDRPQCSGDLRGLSHATGDFDPETWERVVEAYRKGGTPAQVRSRAEFTSFFEGLELVSPGMELAAHWHPEPGAQRAETDRIPLYVGVARKP
;
A
#
# COMPACT_ATOMS: atom_id res chain seq x y z
N MET A 1 0.01 -23.15 -2.96
CA MET A 1 0.77 -21.91 -2.79
C MET A 1 2.20 -22.30 -2.44
N ASP A 2 3.20 -21.85 -3.21
CA ASP A 2 4.62 -22.17 -2.96
C ASP A 2 5.21 -21.16 -1.97
N THR A 3 5.66 -21.62 -0.81
CA THR A 3 6.24 -20.81 0.28
C THR A 3 7.77 -20.91 0.32
N GLY A 4 8.38 -21.65 -0.59
CA GLY A 4 9.84 -21.82 -0.70
C GLY A 4 10.51 -20.81 -1.65
N ARG A 5 9.72 -20.01 -2.38
CA ARG A 5 10.21 -18.99 -3.32
C ARG A 5 9.62 -17.61 -2.98
N PRO A 6 10.43 -16.53 -2.97
CA PRO A 6 9.92 -15.21 -2.62
C PRO A 6 8.87 -14.72 -3.62
N GLN A 7 7.85 -14.03 -3.12
CA GLN A 7 6.76 -13.48 -3.93
C GLN A 7 6.56 -12.00 -3.60
N SER A 8 6.42 -11.18 -4.64
CA SER A 8 6.40 -9.72 -4.51
C SER A 8 5.35 -9.19 -3.53
N ALA A 9 4.13 -9.72 -3.58
CA ALA A 9 3.05 -9.29 -2.68
C ALA A 9 3.29 -9.71 -1.22
N ARG A 10 3.94 -10.85 -0.94
CA ARG A 10 4.33 -11.28 0.40
C ARG A 10 5.56 -10.56 0.91
N MET A 11 6.50 -10.21 0.03
CA MET A 11 7.58 -9.28 0.36
C MET A 11 7.01 -7.91 0.72
N TYR A 12 6.05 -7.41 -0.07
CA TYR A 12 5.29 -6.22 0.30
C TYR A 12 4.57 -6.43 1.64
N ASP A 13 3.87 -7.53 1.86
CA ASP A 13 3.21 -7.81 3.15
C ASP A 13 4.19 -7.78 4.32
N TYR A 14 5.37 -8.40 4.19
CA TYR A 14 6.46 -8.33 5.18
C TYR A 14 6.95 -6.90 5.42
N PHE A 15 7.27 -6.15 4.36
CA PHE A 15 7.67 -4.74 4.49
C PHE A 15 6.54 -3.88 5.06
N LEU A 16 5.31 -4.31 4.88
CA LEU A 16 4.10 -3.67 5.38
C LEU A 16 3.66 -4.20 6.76
N GLY A 17 4.53 -4.88 7.51
CA GLY A 17 4.25 -5.38 8.86
C GLY A 17 3.09 -6.38 8.94
N GLY A 18 2.69 -6.95 7.80
CA GLY A 18 1.64 -7.95 7.69
C GLY A 18 2.06 -9.29 8.26
N LYS A 19 1.11 -10.22 8.29
CA LYS A 19 1.26 -11.57 8.88
C LYS A 19 1.20 -12.66 7.82
N ASP A 20 0.96 -12.30 6.57
CA ASP A 20 0.75 -13.19 5.43
C ASP A 20 2.03 -13.28 4.57
N ASN A 21 3.16 -13.44 5.26
CA ASN A 21 4.50 -13.57 4.68
C ASN A 21 5.29 -14.69 5.38
N TYR A 22 6.33 -15.19 4.71
CA TYR A 22 7.16 -16.29 5.20
C TYR A 22 8.63 -15.85 5.29
N PRO A 23 9.48 -16.60 6.02
CA PRO A 23 10.91 -16.28 6.12
C PRO A 23 11.64 -16.05 4.79
N VAL A 24 11.20 -16.71 3.72
CA VAL A 24 11.74 -16.52 2.36
C VAL A 24 11.48 -15.11 1.80
N ASP A 25 10.47 -14.41 2.31
CA ASP A 25 10.06 -13.07 1.89
C ASP A 25 10.75 -11.96 2.72
N TRP A 26 11.49 -12.33 3.78
CA TRP A 26 12.15 -11.36 4.67
C TRP A 26 13.46 -10.79 4.14
N GLY A 27 13.88 -11.21 2.94
CA GLY A 27 15.15 -10.82 2.33
C GLY A 27 15.39 -9.31 2.34
N ASP A 28 16.65 -8.91 2.20
CA ASP A 28 17.07 -7.51 2.27
C ASP A 28 16.09 -6.61 1.52
N ARG A 29 15.44 -5.70 2.26
CA ARG A 29 14.47 -4.73 1.71
C ARG A 29 14.98 -4.30 0.35
N PRO A 30 14.24 -4.43 -0.76
CA PRO A 30 14.73 -4.04 -2.06
C PRO A 30 15.26 -2.61 -1.92
N GLN A 31 16.58 -2.50 -2.02
CA GLN A 31 17.25 -1.22 -2.02
C GLN A 31 17.08 -0.73 -3.44
N CYS A 32 15.94 -0.10 -3.73
CA CYS A 32 15.86 0.73 -4.92
C CYS A 32 17.07 1.66 -4.85
N SER A 33 17.92 1.66 -5.87
CA SER A 33 19.17 2.42 -5.90
C SER A 33 18.96 3.94 -6.02
N GLY A 34 17.76 4.42 -5.68
CA GLY A 34 17.36 5.81 -5.72
C GLY A 34 16.86 6.26 -4.36
N ASP A 35 17.02 7.55 -4.07
CA ASP A 35 16.69 8.14 -2.78
C ASP A 35 15.18 8.23 -2.53
N LEU A 36 14.33 7.83 -3.50
CA LEU A 36 12.87 7.93 -3.43
C LEU A 36 12.20 6.57 -3.31
N ARG A 37 11.22 6.48 -2.42
CA ARG A 37 10.34 5.32 -2.22
C ARG A 37 8.88 5.76 -2.39
N GLY A 38 8.18 5.16 -3.34
CA GLY A 38 6.75 5.36 -3.55
C GLY A 38 5.97 4.10 -3.19
N LEU A 39 4.90 4.25 -2.41
CA LEU A 39 3.94 3.19 -2.13
C LEU A 39 2.52 3.66 -2.39
N SER A 40 1.66 2.71 -2.77
CA SER A 40 0.22 2.88 -2.87
C SER A 40 -0.50 1.72 -2.19
N HIS A 41 -1.59 2.00 -1.49
CA HIS A 41 -2.36 0.96 -0.80
C HIS A 41 -3.85 1.26 -0.75
N ALA A 42 -4.67 0.22 -0.96
CA ALA A 42 -6.12 0.33 -0.87
C ALA A 42 -6.54 0.49 0.59
N THR A 43 -7.57 1.31 0.82
CA THR A 43 -8.12 1.56 2.14
C THR A 43 -9.60 1.25 2.21
N GLY A 44 -10.03 0.76 3.38
CA GLY A 44 -11.44 0.60 3.73
C GLY A 44 -12.02 1.84 4.41
N ASP A 45 -11.26 2.91 4.63
CA ASP A 45 -11.66 4.06 5.48
C ASP A 45 -12.97 4.75 5.05
N PHE A 46 -13.39 4.61 3.79
CA PHE A 46 -14.59 5.25 3.23
C PHE A 46 -15.79 4.30 3.08
N ASP A 47 -15.54 2.99 2.99
CA ASP A 47 -16.58 1.96 2.88
C ASP A 47 -16.04 0.61 3.41
N PRO A 48 -15.98 0.45 4.75
CA PRO A 48 -15.37 -0.72 5.36
C PRO A 48 -16.09 -2.02 4.98
N GLU A 49 -17.42 -2.00 4.92
CA GLU A 49 -18.25 -3.18 4.65
C GLU A 49 -18.02 -3.72 3.23
N THR A 50 -17.96 -2.83 2.23
CA THR A 50 -17.65 -3.25 0.86
C THR A 50 -16.23 -3.81 0.77
N TRP A 51 -15.25 -3.19 1.41
CA TRP A 51 -13.86 -3.66 1.37
C TRP A 51 -13.63 -4.97 2.14
N GLU A 52 -14.36 -5.22 3.23
CA GLU A 52 -14.35 -6.51 3.92
C GLU A 52 -14.80 -7.63 2.97
N ARG A 53 -15.90 -7.42 2.22
CA ARG A 53 -16.40 -8.38 1.22
C ARG A 53 -15.39 -8.61 0.10
N VAL A 54 -14.73 -7.55 -0.37
CA VAL A 54 -13.66 -7.65 -1.39
C VAL A 54 -12.50 -8.47 -0.85
N VAL A 55 -11.97 -8.15 0.33
CA VAL A 55 -10.87 -8.88 0.96
C VAL A 55 -11.23 -10.36 1.17
N GLU A 56 -12.45 -10.65 1.62
CA GLU A 56 -12.94 -12.02 1.78
C GLU A 56 -12.99 -12.76 0.44
N ALA A 57 -13.45 -12.11 -0.64
CA ALA A 57 -13.49 -12.70 -1.98
C ALA A 57 -12.08 -13.06 -2.50
N TYR A 58 -11.10 -12.17 -2.32
CA TYR A 58 -9.70 -12.44 -2.67
C TYR A 58 -9.14 -13.63 -1.87
N ARG A 59 -9.40 -13.67 -0.56
CA ARG A 59 -8.97 -14.78 0.32
C ARG A 59 -9.60 -16.11 -0.08
N LYS A 60 -10.89 -16.13 -0.40
CA LYS A 60 -11.58 -17.33 -0.93
C LYS A 60 -10.98 -17.80 -2.25
N GLY A 61 -10.49 -16.87 -3.07
CA GLY A 61 -9.72 -17.15 -4.28
C GLY A 61 -8.27 -17.60 -4.04
N GLY A 62 -7.85 -17.76 -2.78
CA GLY A 62 -6.49 -18.18 -2.41
C GLY A 62 -5.43 -17.07 -2.50
N THR A 63 -5.85 -15.81 -2.68
CA THR A 63 -4.94 -14.65 -2.71
C THR A 63 -5.07 -13.88 -1.39
N PRO A 64 -4.01 -13.79 -0.58
CA PRO A 64 -4.01 -12.93 0.60
C PRO A 64 -4.27 -11.47 0.20
N ALA A 65 -5.20 -10.83 0.90
CA ALA A 65 -5.54 -9.42 0.71
C ALA A 65 -5.78 -8.77 2.06
N GLN A 66 -5.38 -7.50 2.17
CA GLN A 66 -5.63 -6.64 3.31
C GLN A 66 -5.78 -5.20 2.83
N VAL A 67 -6.69 -4.47 3.46
CA VAL A 67 -6.77 -3.00 3.38
C VAL A 67 -6.28 -2.44 4.70
N ARG A 68 -5.74 -1.21 4.68
CA ARG A 68 -5.25 -0.53 5.88
C ARG A 68 -5.82 0.87 5.97
N SER A 69 -5.97 1.36 7.20
CA SER A 69 -6.32 2.76 7.45
C SER A 69 -5.19 3.70 7.03
N ARG A 70 -5.49 5.00 6.91
CA ARG A 70 -4.45 6.03 6.66
C ARG A 70 -3.31 5.93 7.66
N ALA A 71 -3.62 5.77 8.95
CA ALA A 71 -2.62 5.74 10.01
C ALA A 71 -1.71 4.51 9.91
N GLU A 72 -2.27 3.33 9.66
CA GLU A 72 -1.50 2.11 9.45
C GLU A 72 -0.66 2.19 8.18
N PHE A 73 -1.16 2.82 7.12
CA PHE A 73 -0.38 3.05 5.90
C PHE A 73 0.73 4.09 6.12
N THR A 74 0.51 5.06 7.00
CA THR A 74 1.49 6.09 7.35
C THR A 74 2.77 5.51 7.95
N SER A 75 2.63 4.49 8.80
CA SER A 75 3.76 3.93 9.53
C SER A 75 4.83 3.31 8.62
N PHE A 76 4.50 2.97 7.36
CA PHE A 76 5.48 2.49 6.37
C PHE A 76 6.51 3.52 5.96
N PHE A 77 6.24 4.79 6.24
CA PHE A 77 7.14 5.89 5.97
C PHE A 77 7.90 6.34 7.24
N GLU A 78 7.77 5.64 8.36
CA GLU A 78 8.55 5.93 9.58
C GLU A 78 10.06 5.88 9.29
N GLY A 79 10.78 6.92 9.72
CA GLY A 79 12.20 7.10 9.46
C GLY A 79 12.55 7.57 8.04
N LEU A 80 11.56 7.91 7.22
CA LEU A 80 11.73 8.54 5.90
C LEU A 80 11.18 9.98 5.90
N GLU A 81 11.63 10.79 4.96
CA GLU A 81 11.12 12.15 4.77
C GLU A 81 10.01 12.15 3.71
N LEU A 82 8.75 12.31 4.11
CA LEU A 82 7.64 12.39 3.18
C LEU A 82 7.76 13.63 2.28
N VAL A 83 7.72 13.42 0.96
CA VAL A 83 7.74 14.49 -0.04
C VAL A 83 6.34 15.11 -0.14
N SER A 84 6.26 16.44 -0.23
CA SER A 84 5.00 17.17 -0.45
C SER A 84 4.22 16.58 -1.64
N PRO A 85 2.88 16.39 -1.55
CA PRO A 85 1.96 16.83 -0.49
C PRO A 85 1.95 15.94 0.77
N GLY A 86 2.88 14.99 0.87
CA GLY A 86 2.88 13.93 1.86
C GLY A 86 2.07 12.75 1.35
N MET A 87 1.30 12.17 2.25
CA MET A 87 0.45 11.02 1.97
C MET A 87 -0.99 11.46 1.82
N GLU A 88 -1.59 11.06 0.71
CA GLU A 88 -2.90 11.54 0.33
C GLU A 88 -3.60 10.50 -0.56
N LEU A 89 -4.89 10.68 -0.84
CA LEU A 89 -5.55 9.84 -1.83
C LEU A 89 -4.93 10.03 -3.21
N ALA A 90 -4.80 8.95 -3.97
CA ALA A 90 -4.29 8.97 -5.34
C ALA A 90 -5.03 9.99 -6.21
N ALA A 91 -6.36 10.09 -6.05
CA ALA A 91 -7.20 11.06 -6.75
C ALA A 91 -6.84 12.54 -6.47
N HIS A 92 -6.08 12.81 -5.42
CA HIS A 92 -5.67 14.16 -5.00
C HIS A 92 -4.18 14.41 -5.21
N TRP A 93 -3.41 13.39 -5.59
CA TRP A 93 -1.96 13.48 -5.72
C TRP A 93 -1.62 13.98 -7.14
N HIS A 94 -1.35 15.29 -7.25
CA HIS A 94 -1.03 15.98 -8.51
C HIS A 94 -1.99 15.68 -9.69
N PRO A 95 -3.28 16.04 -9.59
CA PRO A 95 -4.17 15.96 -10.74
C PRO A 95 -3.66 16.85 -11.87
N GLU A 96 -3.74 16.37 -13.12
CA GLU A 96 -3.47 17.19 -14.31
C GLU A 96 -4.32 18.48 -14.28
N PRO A 97 -3.80 19.63 -14.70
CA PRO A 97 -4.58 20.86 -14.76
C PRO A 97 -5.87 20.66 -15.58
N GLY A 98 -7.03 20.82 -14.95
CA GLY A 98 -8.34 20.60 -15.57
C GLY A 98 -8.90 19.19 -15.40
N ALA A 99 -8.18 18.26 -14.76
CA ALA A 99 -8.73 16.98 -14.36
C ALA A 99 -9.81 17.20 -13.28
N GLN A 100 -11.01 16.68 -13.54
CA GLN A 100 -12.06 16.66 -12.54
C GLN A 100 -11.62 15.77 -11.37
N ARG A 101 -11.61 16.34 -10.17
CA ARG A 101 -11.31 15.59 -8.94
C ARG A 101 -12.28 14.41 -8.90
N ALA A 102 -11.75 13.19 -8.98
CA ALA A 102 -12.59 12.00 -8.89
C ALA A 102 -13.31 12.01 -7.54
N GLU A 103 -14.59 11.65 -7.54
CA GLU A 103 -15.31 11.41 -6.29
C GLU A 103 -14.49 10.38 -5.48
N THR A 104 -14.09 10.75 -4.26
CA THR A 104 -13.12 10.03 -3.42
C THR A 104 -13.55 8.61 -3.05
N ASP A 105 -14.83 8.31 -3.21
CA ASP A 105 -15.50 7.05 -2.99
C ASP A 105 -15.21 6.00 -4.07
N ARG A 106 -14.81 6.39 -5.29
CA ARG A 106 -14.60 5.44 -6.39
C ARG A 106 -13.20 4.80 -6.43
N ILE A 107 -12.20 5.42 -5.82
CA ILE A 107 -10.82 4.89 -5.76
C ILE A 107 -10.20 5.21 -4.39
N PRO A 108 -10.50 4.43 -3.35
CA PRO A 108 -9.96 4.62 -2.01
C PRO A 108 -8.54 4.05 -1.94
N LEU A 109 -7.61 4.73 -2.60
CA LEU A 109 -6.20 4.36 -2.66
C LEU A 109 -5.37 5.48 -2.05
N TYR A 110 -4.66 5.21 -0.96
CA TYR A 110 -3.64 6.13 -0.45
C TYR A 110 -2.34 5.97 -1.23
N VAL A 111 -1.64 7.08 -1.43
CA VAL A 111 -0.32 7.15 -2.06
C VAL A 111 0.58 8.01 -1.19
N GLY A 112 1.84 7.61 -1.08
CA GLY A 112 2.88 8.39 -0.44
C GLY A 112 4.23 8.20 -1.14
N VAL A 113 5.00 9.28 -1.24
CA VAL A 113 6.38 9.26 -1.72
C VAL A 113 7.26 9.82 -0.62
N ALA A 114 8.33 9.11 -0.28
CA ALA A 114 9.28 9.55 0.72
C ALA A 114 10.73 9.41 0.25
N ARG A 115 11.59 10.27 0.80
CA ARG A 115 13.03 10.23 0.60
C ARG A 115 13.70 9.43 1.70
N LYS A 116 14.76 8.71 1.35
CA LYS A 116 15.71 8.20 2.34
C LYS A 116 16.55 9.40 2.85
N PRO A 117 16.79 9.51 4.18
CA PRO A 117 17.71 10.50 4.74
C PRO A 117 19.14 10.34 4.21
#